data_AF-A0A427B6Z6-F1
#
_entry.id   AF-A0A427B6Z6-F1
#
_cell.length_a   1.000
_cell.length_b   1.000
_cell.length_c   1.000
_cell.angle_alpha   90.00
_cell.angle_beta   90.00
_cell.angle_gamma   90.00
#
_symmetry.space_group_name_H-M   'P 1'
#
loop_
_entity.id
_entity.type
_entity.pdbx_description
1 polymer ?
#
loop_
_entity_poly.entity_id
_entity_poly.type
_entity_poly.pdbx_seq_one_letter_code
_entity_poly.pdbx_strand_id
1 'polypeptide(L)'
;MPVPYRTEQSSVISKLERRTVAYHEAGHAVAGWFLEHAEPLLKVTIVPRGTAALGFAQYVPNENLLMTKEQLFDMTCMTLGGRASEEVRSVLLGKISTGAQNDLEKVTKMTYAQVAVYGFSDKVGLLSFPQREDGFEMTKPYSSKTGAIIDNEVREWISKAYEKTVELIKEHKDHVARVAELLLEKEVMHQDDLVRVLGERPFKSSEPTNYDRFKQGFQQEEENKSLETLDEEAVPT
;
A
#
# COMPACT_ATOMS: atom_id res chain seq x y z
N MET A 1 -13.70 -13.08 41.94
CA MET A 1 -14.71 -13.11 40.87
C MET A 1 -13.99 -12.96 39.54
N PRO A 2 -14.09 -13.92 38.61
CA PRO A 2 -13.50 -13.80 37.28
C PRO A 2 -14.31 -12.81 36.44
N VAL A 3 -13.60 -11.90 35.76
CA VAL A 3 -14.17 -10.90 34.85
C VAL A 3 -14.65 -11.62 33.59
N PRO A 4 -15.91 -11.44 33.14
CA PRO A 4 -16.40 -12.16 31.98
C PRO A 4 -15.69 -11.68 30.70
N TYR A 5 -15.22 -12.67 29.94
CA TYR A 5 -14.66 -12.55 28.60
C TYR A 5 -15.68 -11.86 27.69
N ARG A 6 -15.33 -10.70 27.12
CA ARG A 6 -16.20 -9.96 26.20
C ARG A 6 -16.19 -10.69 24.86
N THR A 7 -17.29 -11.36 24.57
CA THR A 7 -17.58 -12.02 23.29
C THR A 7 -17.58 -11.01 22.15
N GLU A 8 -17.15 -11.48 20.98
CA GLU A 8 -16.98 -10.75 19.72
C GLU A 8 -18.12 -9.74 19.46
N GLN A 9 -17.78 -8.45 19.53
CA GLN A 9 -18.61 -7.41 18.92
C GLN A 9 -18.24 -7.37 17.45
N SER A 10 -19.06 -8.00 16.61
CA SER A 10 -19.15 -7.64 15.20
C SER A 10 -19.53 -6.15 15.14
N SER A 11 -18.52 -5.29 14.96
CA SER A 11 -18.74 -3.85 14.88
C SER A 11 -19.56 -3.58 13.62
N VAL A 12 -20.83 -3.23 13.80
CA VAL A 12 -21.67 -2.72 12.73
C VAL A 12 -21.07 -1.37 12.30
N ILE A 13 -20.17 -1.40 11.31
CA ILE A 13 -19.54 -0.20 10.74
C ILE A 13 -20.66 0.71 10.22
N SER A 14 -20.65 1.99 10.60
CA SER A 14 -21.66 2.93 10.12
C SER A 14 -21.52 3.15 8.61
N LYS A 15 -22.62 3.53 7.94
CA LYS A 15 -22.59 3.82 6.48
C LYS A 15 -21.54 4.88 6.12
N LEU A 16 -21.32 5.85 7.01
CA LEU A 16 -20.33 6.90 6.81
C LEU A 16 -18.90 6.34 6.92
N GLU A 17 -18.60 5.55 7.96
CA GLU A 17 -17.29 4.92 8.12
C GLU A 17 -16.98 3.96 6.98
N ARG A 18 -17.94 3.12 6.58
CA ARG A 18 -17.79 2.20 5.45
C ARG A 18 -17.47 2.96 4.15
N ARG A 19 -18.13 4.12 3.95
CA ARG A 19 -17.82 5.00 2.82
C ARG A 19 -16.43 5.60 2.92
N THR A 20 -16.02 6.11 4.09
CA THR A 20 -14.67 6.64 4.30
C THR A 20 -13.61 5.58 3.96
N VAL A 21 -13.79 4.35 4.44
CA VAL A 21 -12.87 3.24 4.15
C VAL A 21 -12.84 2.92 2.66
N ALA A 22 -13.99 2.83 1.98
CA ALA A 22 -14.02 2.55 0.54
C ALA A 22 -13.25 3.58 -0.29
N TYR A 23 -13.40 4.86 0.03
CA TYR A 23 -12.68 5.93 -0.65
C TYR A 23 -11.19 5.97 -0.28
N HIS A 24 -10.85 5.61 0.96
CA HIS A 24 -9.47 5.45 1.40
C HIS A 24 -8.76 4.34 0.62
N GLU A 25 -9.34 3.14 0.58
CA GLU A 25 -8.80 2.00 -0.16
C GLU A 25 -8.76 2.27 -1.68
N ALA A 26 -9.77 2.95 -2.23
CA ALA A 26 -9.76 3.39 -3.63
C ALA A 26 -8.61 4.37 -3.92
N GLY A 27 -8.24 5.21 -2.96
CA GLY A 27 -7.10 6.12 -3.06
C GLY A 27 -5.78 5.38 -3.27
N HIS A 28 -5.52 4.36 -2.45
CA HIS A 28 -4.36 3.49 -2.63
C HIS A 28 -4.39 2.76 -3.98
N ALA A 29 -5.54 2.19 -4.35
CA ALA A 29 -5.70 1.43 -5.58
C ALA A 29 -5.44 2.27 -6.83
N VAL A 30 -6.02 3.46 -6.90
CA VAL A 30 -5.85 4.37 -8.03
C VAL A 30 -4.42 4.91 -8.07
N ALA A 31 -3.84 5.30 -6.94
CA ALA A 31 -2.45 5.74 -6.90
C ALA A 31 -1.51 4.63 -7.38
N GLY A 32 -1.68 3.39 -6.89
CA GLY A 32 -0.89 2.24 -7.34
C GLY A 32 -1.08 1.90 -8.82
N TRP A 33 -2.26 2.18 -9.39
CA TRP A 33 -2.53 1.91 -10.81
C TRP A 33 -1.80 2.88 -11.75
N PHE A 34 -1.83 4.18 -11.41
CA PHE A 34 -1.31 5.26 -12.26
C PHE A 34 0.12 5.69 -11.93
N LEU A 35 0.77 5.07 -10.95
CA LEU A 35 2.21 5.23 -10.72
C LEU A 35 2.98 4.16 -11.49
N GLU A 36 4.09 4.55 -12.12
CA GLU A 36 4.89 3.69 -12.99
C GLU A 36 5.54 2.55 -12.21
N HIS A 37 6.13 2.88 -11.06
CA HIS A 37 6.94 1.96 -10.29
C HIS A 37 6.20 1.30 -9.12
N ALA A 38 4.90 1.56 -8.98
CA ALA A 38 4.10 0.96 -7.91
C ALA A 38 3.89 -0.54 -8.14
N GLU A 39 3.88 -1.29 -7.03
CA GLU A 39 3.66 -2.73 -7.01
C GLU A 39 2.27 -3.09 -7.56
N PRO A 40 2.13 -4.23 -8.27
CA PRO A 40 0.86 -4.62 -8.82
C PRO A 40 -0.12 -5.01 -7.71
N LEU A 41 -1.30 -4.38 -7.75
CA LEU A 41 -2.38 -4.61 -6.80
C LEU A 41 -3.08 -5.94 -7.09
N LEU A 42 -3.08 -6.86 -6.11
CA LEU A 42 -3.75 -8.17 -6.20
C LEU A 42 -5.25 -8.05 -5.89
N LYS A 43 -5.54 -7.38 -4.78
CA LYS A 43 -6.88 -7.36 -4.20
C LYS A 43 -7.05 -6.12 -3.32
N VAL A 44 -8.23 -5.52 -3.35
CA VAL A 44 -8.64 -4.45 -2.45
C VAL A 44 -9.91 -4.89 -1.72
N THR A 45 -10.00 -4.65 -0.42
CA THR A 45 -11.20 -4.96 0.35
C THR A 45 -11.50 -3.92 1.41
N ILE A 46 -12.79 -3.71 1.68
CA ILE A 46 -13.31 -2.88 2.78
C ILE A 46 -13.87 -3.74 3.93
N VAL A 47 -13.59 -5.05 3.90
CA VAL A 47 -13.99 -5.97 4.97
C VAL A 47 -12.96 -5.88 6.09
N PRO A 48 -13.37 -5.57 7.33
CA PRO A 48 -12.45 -5.44 8.45
C PRO A 48 -11.72 -6.77 8.70
N ARG A 49 -10.40 -6.69 8.91
CA ARG A 49 -9.58 -7.83 9.34
C ARG A 49 -8.95 -7.50 10.70
N GLY A 50 -9.38 -8.21 11.74
CA GLY A 50 -8.90 -7.99 13.11
C GLY A 50 -9.39 -6.67 13.71
N THR A 51 -8.70 -6.17 14.72
CA THR A 51 -9.14 -5.04 15.55
C THR A 51 -8.69 -3.66 15.06
N ALA A 52 -7.81 -3.57 14.06
CA ALA A 52 -7.13 -2.32 13.71
C ALA A 52 -7.26 -1.88 12.23
N ALA A 53 -7.68 -2.76 11.32
CA ALA A 53 -7.81 -2.45 9.89
C ALA A 53 -9.26 -2.67 9.42
N LEU A 54 -9.92 -1.58 9.02
CA LEU A 54 -11.28 -1.60 8.48
C LEU A 54 -11.31 -1.96 6.98
N GLY A 55 -10.17 -1.85 6.28
CA GLY A 55 -9.94 -2.23 4.89
C GLY A 55 -8.48 -2.63 4.66
N PHE A 56 -8.17 -3.22 3.50
CA PHE A 56 -6.81 -3.61 3.12
C PHE A 56 -6.63 -3.75 1.60
N ALA A 57 -5.61 -3.08 1.08
CA ALA A 57 -5.04 -3.31 -0.25
C ALA A 57 -3.85 -4.29 -0.16
N GLN A 58 -3.96 -5.41 -0.87
CA GLN A 58 -2.93 -6.44 -0.96
C GLN A 58 -2.14 -6.26 -2.26
N TYR A 59 -0.83 -6.04 -2.13
CA TYR A 59 0.12 -5.96 -3.24
C TYR A 59 0.91 -7.26 -3.37
N VAL A 60 1.43 -7.55 -4.57
CA VAL A 60 2.40 -8.64 -4.72
C VAL A 60 3.73 -8.17 -4.14
N PRO A 61 4.32 -8.89 -3.17
CA PRO A 61 5.63 -8.55 -2.64
C PRO A 61 6.66 -8.41 -3.75
N ASN A 62 7.46 -7.35 -3.72
CA ASN A 62 8.59 -7.23 -4.62
C ASN A 62 9.80 -8.02 -4.09
N GLU A 63 10.21 -9.05 -4.83
CA GLU A 63 11.41 -9.84 -4.53
C GLU A 63 12.71 -9.10 -4.87
N ASN A 64 12.61 -7.90 -5.49
CA ASN A 64 13.78 -7.10 -5.83
C ASN A 64 14.51 -6.62 -4.58
N LEU A 65 15.73 -7.15 -4.39
CA LEU A 65 16.64 -6.77 -3.31
C LEU A 65 17.16 -5.32 -3.43
N LEU A 66 17.03 -4.71 -4.61
CA LEU A 66 17.52 -3.37 -4.91
C LEU A 66 16.36 -2.52 -5.43
N MET A 67 16.13 -1.38 -4.77
CA MET A 67 15.12 -0.40 -5.15
C MET A 67 15.77 0.95 -5.49
N THR A 68 15.31 1.59 -6.56
CA THR A 68 15.75 2.93 -6.95
C THR A 68 15.05 4.02 -6.13
N LYS A 69 15.54 5.25 -6.24
CA LYS A 69 14.93 6.43 -5.60
C LYS A 69 13.51 6.67 -6.12
N GLU A 70 13.28 6.48 -7.41
CA GLU A 70 11.99 6.66 -8.07
C GLU A 70 10.97 5.61 -7.60
N GLN A 71 11.41 4.35 -7.46
CA GLN A 71 10.59 3.26 -6.92
C GLN A 71 10.13 3.55 -5.48
N LEU A 72 11.06 3.92 -4.59
CA LEU A 72 10.72 4.25 -3.20
C LEU A 72 9.82 5.50 -3.11
N PHE A 73 10.03 6.48 -3.99
CA PHE A 73 9.19 7.67 -4.06
C PHE A 73 7.76 7.36 -4.50
N ASP A 74 7.57 6.54 -5.54
CA ASP A 74 6.25 6.10 -5.99
C ASP A 74 5.55 5.20 -4.95
N MET A 75 6.28 4.33 -4.25
CA MET A 75 5.71 3.59 -3.11
C MET A 75 5.25 4.53 -2.00
N THR A 76 6.00 5.60 -1.73
CA THR A 76 5.61 6.63 -0.77
C THR A 76 4.31 7.31 -1.21
N CYS A 77 4.20 7.66 -2.50
CA CYS A 77 3.00 8.27 -3.07
C CYS A 77 1.79 7.34 -2.99
N MET A 78 1.94 6.07 -3.37
CA MET A 78 0.88 5.06 -3.29
C MET A 78 0.40 4.85 -1.85
N THR A 79 1.31 4.81 -0.88
CA THR A 79 0.97 4.68 0.55
C THR A 79 0.27 5.94 1.09
N LEU A 80 0.53 7.12 0.52
CA LEU A 80 -0.19 8.34 0.88
C LEU A 80 -1.56 8.49 0.19
N GLY A 81 -1.87 7.60 -0.76
CA GLY A 81 -3.08 7.64 -1.59
C GLY A 81 -4.38 7.64 -0.79
N GLY A 82 -4.46 6.85 0.29
CA GLY A 82 -5.63 6.80 1.17
C GLY A 82 -5.91 8.15 1.85
N ARG A 83 -4.88 8.76 2.46
CA ARG A 83 -4.98 10.10 3.05
C ARG A 83 -5.32 11.17 2.01
N ALA A 84 -4.69 11.12 0.83
CA ALA A 84 -4.95 12.08 -0.24
C ALA A 84 -6.40 12.00 -0.74
N SER A 85 -6.95 10.79 -0.88
CA SER A 85 -8.35 10.56 -1.26
C SER A 85 -9.35 11.15 -0.24
N GLU A 86 -9.06 11.01 1.05
CA GLU A 86 -9.89 11.61 2.11
C GLU A 86 -9.85 13.15 2.11
N GLU A 87 -8.65 13.73 1.91
CA GLU A 87 -8.44 15.18 1.95
C GLU A 87 -9.05 15.88 0.74
N VAL A 88 -8.96 15.27 -0.44
CA VAL A 88 -9.48 15.88 -1.67
C VAL A 88 -10.99 16.04 -1.53
N ARG A 89 -11.41 17.30 -1.38
CA ARG A 89 -12.82 17.67 -1.11
C ARG A 89 -13.80 17.16 -2.16
N SER A 90 -13.36 17.08 -3.42
CA SER A 90 -14.17 16.52 -4.51
C SER A 90 -14.35 15.00 -4.42
N VAL A 91 -13.58 14.32 -3.57
CA VAL A 91 -13.58 12.87 -3.37
C VAL A 91 -14.28 12.51 -2.05
N LEU A 92 -13.84 13.04 -0.89
CA LEU A 92 -14.46 12.74 0.41
C LEU A 92 -14.83 13.96 1.28
N LEU A 93 -15.31 15.05 0.67
CA LEU A 93 -15.74 16.28 1.38
C LEU A 93 -14.67 16.93 2.29
N GLY A 94 -13.41 16.51 2.20
CA GLY A 94 -12.28 17.11 2.93
C GLY A 94 -12.23 16.74 4.40
N LYS A 95 -12.66 15.53 4.77
CA LYS A 95 -12.60 15.03 6.14
C LYS A 95 -11.51 13.98 6.28
N ILE A 96 -10.47 14.32 7.05
CA ILE A 96 -9.39 13.39 7.39
C ILE A 96 -9.81 12.45 8.53
N SER A 97 -9.50 11.16 8.40
CA SER A 97 -9.76 10.13 9.41
C SER A 97 -8.49 9.72 10.17
N THR A 98 -8.63 8.90 11.21
CA THR A 98 -7.50 8.23 11.87
C THR A 98 -7.02 6.98 11.13
N GLY A 99 -7.68 6.58 10.03
CA GLY A 99 -7.38 5.35 9.29
C GLY A 99 -5.99 5.32 8.66
N ALA A 100 -5.45 6.49 8.29
CA ALA A 100 -4.12 6.61 7.67
C ALA A 100 -2.94 6.47 8.66
N GLN A 101 -3.17 6.14 9.93
CA GLN A 101 -2.09 6.06 10.93
C GLN A 101 -0.97 5.11 10.49
N ASN A 102 -1.34 3.88 10.11
CA ASN A 102 -0.37 2.85 9.70
C ASN A 102 0.38 3.26 8.44
N ASP A 103 -0.29 3.95 7.52
CA ASP A 103 0.32 4.44 6.28
C ASP A 103 1.35 5.53 6.55
N LEU A 104 1.01 6.48 7.43
CA LEU A 104 1.93 7.54 7.86
C LEU A 104 3.15 6.97 8.59
N GLU A 105 2.96 5.93 9.42
CA GLU A 105 4.07 5.23 10.07
C GLU A 105 5.01 4.57 9.06
N LYS A 106 4.45 3.82 8.09
CA LYS A 106 5.22 3.18 7.00
C LYS A 106 5.98 4.20 6.16
N VAL A 107 5.29 5.26 5.73
CA VAL A 107 5.87 6.36 4.93
C VAL A 107 7.01 7.02 5.69
N THR A 108 6.82 7.29 6.98
CA THR A 108 7.85 7.88 7.82
C THR A 108 9.08 6.96 7.91
N LYS A 109 8.89 5.68 8.27
CA LYS A 109 9.98 4.71 8.38
C LYS A 109 10.75 4.55 7.07
N MET A 110 10.04 4.41 5.96
CA MET A 110 10.63 4.28 4.62
C MET A 110 11.40 5.52 4.20
N THR A 111 10.88 6.72 4.48
CA THR A 111 11.57 7.98 4.12
C THR A 111 12.80 8.22 5.00
N TYR A 112 12.75 7.87 6.28
CA TYR A 112 13.95 7.88 7.13
C TYR A 112 15.03 6.93 6.61
N ALA A 113 14.66 5.73 6.14
CA ALA A 113 15.62 4.81 5.53
C ALA A 113 16.28 5.43 4.27
N GLN A 114 15.49 6.08 3.41
CA GLN A 114 15.99 6.78 2.21
C GLN A 114 17.03 7.85 2.54
N VAL A 115 16.74 8.68 3.54
CA VAL A 115 17.59 9.83 3.90
C VAL A 115 18.77 9.41 4.76
N ALA A 116 18.55 8.61 5.80
CA ALA A 116 19.54 8.31 6.82
C ALA A 116 20.36 7.04 6.54
N VAL A 117 19.85 6.10 5.74
CA VAL A 117 20.51 4.79 5.53
C VAL A 117 21.01 4.64 4.09
N TYR A 118 20.19 5.00 3.10
CA TYR A 118 20.54 4.83 1.68
C TYR A 118 21.30 6.01 1.07
N GLY A 119 21.42 7.12 1.79
CA GLY A 119 22.20 8.28 1.34
C GLY A 119 21.55 9.03 0.17
N PHE A 120 20.23 9.02 0.04
CA PHE A 120 19.54 9.67 -1.08
C PHE A 120 19.36 11.19 -0.93
N SER A 121 19.75 11.73 0.23
CA SER A 121 19.75 13.16 0.49
C SER A 121 21.14 13.75 0.24
N ASP A 122 21.22 14.72 -0.66
CA ASP A 122 22.44 15.47 -0.93
C ASP A 122 22.92 16.28 0.30
N LYS A 123 21.98 16.68 1.18
CA LYS A 123 22.30 17.47 2.39
C LYS A 123 22.92 16.61 3.49
N VAL A 124 22.51 15.34 3.60
CA VAL A 124 23.11 14.37 4.52
C VAL A 124 24.38 13.75 3.94
N GLY A 125 24.40 13.55 2.62
CA GLY A 125 25.49 12.94 1.87
C GLY A 125 25.45 11.41 1.89
N LEU A 126 26.52 10.80 1.36
CA LEU A 126 26.69 9.34 1.23
C LEU A 126 27.10 8.69 2.56
N LEU A 127 26.31 8.94 3.61
CA LEU A 127 26.49 8.37 4.94
C LEU A 127 25.32 7.43 5.27
N SER A 128 25.57 6.45 6.13
CA SER A 128 24.57 5.47 6.55
C SER A 128 24.52 5.36 8.06
N PHE A 129 23.30 5.51 8.60
CA PHE A 129 22.97 5.47 10.02
C PHE A 129 21.84 4.45 10.25
N PRO A 130 22.09 3.14 10.10
CA PRO A 130 21.07 2.11 10.31
C PRO A 130 20.56 2.12 11.75
N GLN A 131 19.25 2.02 11.92
CA GLN A 131 18.63 1.88 13.24
C GLN A 131 18.74 0.41 13.67
N ARG A 132 19.37 0.16 14.82
CA ARG A 132 19.47 -1.20 15.37
C ARG A 132 18.16 -1.53 16.12
N GLU A 133 17.62 -2.73 15.87
CA GLU A 133 16.33 -3.17 16.44
C GLU A 133 16.42 -3.54 17.93
N ASP A 134 17.62 -3.63 18.48
CA ASP A 134 17.90 -4.10 19.84
C ASP A 134 17.58 -3.08 20.95
N GLY A 135 17.09 -1.89 20.63
CA GLY A 135 16.48 -0.96 21.62
C GLY A 135 17.40 -0.42 22.72
N PHE A 136 18.68 -0.84 22.74
CA PHE A 136 19.66 -0.49 23.77
C PHE A 136 20.55 0.71 23.41
N GLU A 137 20.59 1.15 22.15
CA GLU A 137 21.33 2.36 21.76
C GLU A 137 20.47 3.61 21.99
N MET A 138 20.60 4.17 23.18
CA MET A 138 19.96 5.43 23.58
C MET A 138 20.57 6.67 22.89
N THR A 139 21.68 6.50 22.16
CA THR A 139 22.43 7.58 21.50
C THR A 139 22.49 7.37 19.99
N LYS A 140 21.90 8.32 19.25
CA LYS A 140 21.99 8.38 17.78
C LYS A 140 23.47 8.56 17.37
N PRO A 141 23.95 7.88 16.30
CA PRO A 141 25.36 7.93 15.87
C PRO A 141 25.74 9.24 15.13
N TYR A 142 24.94 10.29 15.30
CA TYR A 142 25.08 11.56 14.62
C TYR A 142 24.72 12.72 15.55
N SER A 143 25.26 13.91 15.24
CA SER A 143 25.02 15.12 16.03
C SER A 143 23.56 15.55 15.99
N SER A 144 23.12 16.34 16.98
CA SER A 144 21.78 16.97 16.96
C SER A 144 21.55 17.80 15.69
N LYS A 145 22.59 18.47 15.18
CA LYS A 145 22.53 19.22 13.93
C LYS A 145 22.26 18.32 12.73
N THR A 146 22.94 17.19 12.63
CA THR A 146 22.70 16.19 11.57
C THR A 146 21.30 15.59 11.69
N GLY A 147 20.84 15.30 12.91
CA GLY A 147 19.47 14.85 13.15
C GLY A 147 18.43 15.85 12.64
N ALA A 148 18.61 17.14 12.92
CA ALA A 148 17.71 18.18 12.41
C ALA A 148 17.72 18.29 10.88
N ILE A 149 18.87 18.05 10.23
CA ILE A 149 18.94 18.00 8.76
C ILE A 149 18.14 16.81 8.23
N ILE A 150 18.31 15.61 8.81
CA ILE A 150 17.56 14.41 8.43
C ILE A 150 16.05 14.65 8.59
N ASP A 151 15.60 15.19 9.73
CA ASP A 151 14.19 15.43 10.00
C ASP A 151 13.57 16.43 9.00
N ASN A 152 14.33 17.45 8.60
CA ASN A 152 13.87 18.42 7.61
C ASN A 152 13.81 17.82 6.20
N GLU A 153 14.79 17.01 5.82
CA GLU A 153 14.80 16.30 4.54
C GLU A 153 13.63 15.31 4.43
N VAL A 154 13.39 14.53 5.49
CA VAL A 154 12.26 13.59 5.54
C VAL A 154 10.93 14.34 5.38
N ARG A 155 10.76 15.47 6.08
CA ARG A 155 9.56 16.30 5.94
C ARG A 155 9.40 16.81 4.51
N GLU A 156 10.47 17.35 3.92
CA GLU A 156 10.45 17.87 2.55
C GLU A 156 10.08 16.78 1.52
N TRP A 157 10.61 15.57 1.69
CA TRP A 157 10.32 14.43 0.83
C TRP A 157 8.88 13.95 0.93
N ILE A 158 8.37 13.77 2.15
CA ILE A 158 6.99 13.36 2.39
C ILE A 158 6.03 14.43 1.85
N SER A 159 6.32 15.72 2.06
CA SER A 159 5.51 16.81 1.50
C SER A 159 5.45 16.77 -0.02
N LYS A 160 6.60 16.59 -0.71
CA LYS A 160 6.63 16.46 -2.17
C LYS A 160 5.87 15.24 -2.67
N ALA A 161 6.02 14.10 -2.00
CA ALA A 161 5.28 12.89 -2.33
C ALA A 161 3.77 13.10 -2.13
N TYR A 162 3.37 13.76 -1.04
CA TYR A 162 1.97 14.07 -0.76
C TYR A 162 1.36 15.01 -1.80
N GLU A 163 2.06 16.08 -2.17
CA GLU A 163 1.63 17.02 -3.21
C GLU A 163 1.39 16.31 -4.54
N LYS A 164 2.36 15.51 -5.01
CA LYS A 164 2.21 14.68 -6.23
C LYS A 164 1.01 13.74 -6.12
N THR A 165 0.83 13.11 -4.96
CA THR A 165 -0.28 12.16 -4.74
C THR A 165 -1.63 12.88 -4.78
N VAL A 166 -1.75 14.06 -4.18
CA VAL A 166 -2.98 14.86 -4.20
C VAL A 166 -3.30 15.31 -5.63
N GLU A 167 -2.31 15.71 -6.42
CA GLU A 167 -2.49 16.04 -7.84
C GLU A 167 -2.99 14.83 -8.64
N LEU A 168 -2.35 13.67 -8.47
CA LEU A 168 -2.73 12.41 -9.11
C LEU A 168 -4.19 12.02 -8.78
N ILE A 169 -4.58 12.11 -7.50
CA ILE A 169 -5.93 11.80 -7.05
C ILE A 169 -6.95 12.81 -7.59
N LYS A 170 -6.59 14.09 -7.71
CA LYS A 170 -7.47 15.11 -8.32
C LYS A 170 -7.68 14.85 -9.81
N GLU A 171 -6.62 14.50 -10.53
CA GLU A 171 -6.66 14.15 -11.95
C GLU A 171 -7.55 12.92 -12.19
N HIS A 172 -7.42 11.91 -11.34
CA HIS A 172 -8.17 10.65 -11.45
C HIS A 172 -9.36 10.55 -10.49
N LYS A 173 -9.96 11.67 -10.07
CA LYS A 173 -11.08 11.69 -9.11
C LYS A 173 -12.26 10.81 -9.53
N ASP A 174 -12.55 10.74 -10.83
CA ASP A 174 -13.67 9.97 -11.37
C ASP A 174 -13.37 8.46 -11.35
N HIS A 175 -12.09 8.08 -11.41
CA HIS A 175 -11.64 6.71 -11.20
C HIS A 175 -11.79 6.32 -9.72
N VAL A 176 -11.35 7.19 -8.80
CA VAL A 176 -11.47 6.95 -7.35
C VAL A 176 -12.93 6.76 -6.96
N ALA A 177 -13.83 7.62 -7.44
CA ALA A 177 -15.26 7.50 -7.17
C ALA A 177 -15.81 6.16 -7.68
N ARG A 178 -15.51 5.77 -8.93
CA ARG A 178 -16.00 4.50 -9.50
C ARG A 178 -15.47 3.27 -8.75
N VAL A 179 -14.19 3.26 -8.37
CA VAL A 179 -13.61 2.17 -7.58
C VAL A 179 -14.25 2.12 -6.18
N ALA A 180 -14.45 3.26 -5.53
CA ALA A 180 -15.06 3.32 -4.21
C ALA A 180 -16.52 2.83 -4.22
N GLU A 181 -17.34 3.24 -5.19
CA GLU A 181 -18.72 2.76 -5.31
C GLU A 181 -18.77 1.25 -5.59
N LEU A 182 -17.88 0.73 -6.45
CA LEU A 182 -17.81 -0.71 -6.70
C LEU A 182 -17.34 -1.50 -5.46
N LEU A 183 -16.42 -0.94 -4.67
CA LEU A 183 -16.04 -1.52 -3.37
C LEU A 183 -17.20 -1.51 -2.38
N LEU A 184 -18.05 -0.49 -2.37
CA LEU A 184 -19.24 -0.45 -1.52
C LEU A 184 -20.26 -1.54 -1.88
N GLU A 185 -20.37 -1.87 -3.18
CA GLU A 185 -21.24 -2.93 -3.69
C GLU A 185 -20.69 -4.35 -3.47
N LYS A 186 -19.43 -4.59 -3.83
CA LYS A 186 -18.83 -5.94 -3.83
C LYS A 186 -18.03 -6.29 -2.58
N GLU A 187 -17.63 -5.30 -1.79
CA GLU A 187 -16.75 -5.40 -0.60
C GLU A 187 -15.30 -5.88 -0.87
N VAL A 188 -15.09 -6.57 -1.98
CA VAL A 188 -13.81 -7.10 -2.45
C VAL A 188 -13.71 -6.85 -3.95
N MET A 189 -12.58 -6.33 -4.39
CA MET A 189 -12.23 -6.19 -5.80
C MET A 189 -10.91 -6.88 -6.09
N HIS A 190 -10.85 -7.58 -7.21
CA HIS A 190 -9.63 -8.18 -7.74
C HIS A 190 -9.07 -7.35 -8.89
N GLN A 191 -7.87 -7.70 -9.36
CA GLN A 191 -7.22 -7.00 -10.46
C GLN A 191 -8.12 -6.89 -11.71
N ASP A 192 -8.86 -7.95 -12.06
CA ASP A 192 -9.74 -7.93 -13.23
C ASP A 192 -10.88 -6.89 -13.09
N ASP A 193 -11.38 -6.67 -11.87
CA ASP A 193 -12.37 -5.62 -11.61
C ASP A 193 -11.73 -4.23 -11.76
N LEU A 194 -10.48 -4.06 -11.34
CA LEU A 194 -9.74 -2.80 -11.50
C LEU A 194 -9.50 -2.49 -12.97
N VAL A 195 -9.08 -3.46 -13.78
CA VAL A 195 -8.91 -3.29 -15.24
C VAL A 195 -10.23 -2.87 -15.88
N ARG A 196 -11.37 -3.43 -15.47
CA ARG A 196 -12.69 -3.07 -16.00
C ARG A 196 -13.08 -1.62 -15.68
N VAL A 197 -12.72 -1.12 -14.49
CA VAL A 197 -13.08 0.24 -14.04
C VAL A 197 -12.09 1.30 -14.51
N LEU A 198 -10.79 0.98 -14.43
CA LEU A 198 -9.67 1.89 -14.67
C LEU A 198 -9.12 1.83 -16.10
N GLY A 199 -9.46 0.77 -16.86
CA GLY A 199 -8.90 0.49 -18.18
C GLY A 199 -7.54 -0.20 -18.10
N GLU A 200 -6.86 -0.30 -19.25
CA GLU A 200 -5.47 -0.80 -19.29
C GLU A 200 -4.54 0.13 -18.50
N ARG A 201 -3.60 -0.47 -17.76
CA ARG A 201 -2.57 0.30 -17.06
C ARG A 201 -1.71 1.05 -18.09
N PRO A 202 -1.48 2.35 -17.91
CA PRO A 202 -0.72 3.16 -18.87
C PRO A 202 0.77 2.76 -18.95
N PHE A 203 1.29 2.15 -17.88
CA PHE A 203 2.65 1.65 -17.83
C PHE A 203 2.64 0.14 -18.03
N LYS A 204 3.07 -0.30 -19.23
CA LYS A 204 3.31 -1.71 -19.54
C LYS A 204 4.74 -2.03 -19.12
N SER A 205 4.93 -2.97 -18.20
CA SER A 205 6.28 -3.46 -17.89
C SER A 205 6.81 -4.26 -19.07
N SER A 206 8.05 -4.00 -19.47
CA SER A 206 8.76 -4.78 -20.48
C SER A 206 9.12 -6.19 -19.98
N GLU A 207 9.19 -6.36 -18.67
CA GLU A 207 9.37 -7.65 -18.00
C GLU A 207 8.05 -8.13 -17.38
N PRO A 208 7.86 -9.45 -17.17
CA PRO A 208 6.74 -9.98 -16.41
C PRO A 208 6.71 -9.32 -15.03
N THR A 209 5.60 -8.69 -14.70
CA THR A 209 5.38 -8.12 -13.36
C THR A 209 5.45 -9.24 -12.32
N ASN A 210 5.69 -8.89 -11.05
CA ASN A 210 5.57 -9.87 -9.97
C ASN A 210 4.19 -10.55 -9.96
N TYR A 211 3.15 -9.85 -10.45
CA TYR A 211 1.83 -10.43 -10.65
C TYR A 211 1.78 -11.48 -11.75
N ASP A 212 2.46 -11.27 -12.89
CA ASP A 212 2.53 -12.27 -13.96
C ASP A 212 3.26 -13.53 -13.48
N ARG A 213 4.35 -13.36 -12.73
CA ARG A 213 5.07 -14.48 -12.08
C ARG A 213 4.20 -15.19 -11.05
N PHE A 214 3.46 -14.43 -10.24
CA PHE A 214 2.53 -14.98 -9.26
C PHE A 214 1.41 -15.79 -9.93
N LYS A 215 0.81 -15.28 -11.02
CA LYS A 215 -0.19 -16.02 -11.82
C LYS A 215 0.36 -17.30 -12.42
N GLN A 216 1.58 -17.28 -12.94
CA GLN A 216 2.24 -18.46 -13.50
C GLN A 216 2.47 -19.55 -12.44
N GLY A 217 2.82 -19.16 -11.20
CA GLY A 217 2.96 -20.11 -10.09
C GLY A 217 1.67 -20.86 -9.77
N PHE A 218 0.52 -20.19 -9.75
CA PHE A 218 -0.79 -20.84 -9.57
C PHE A 218 -1.16 -21.78 -10.72
N GLN A 219 -0.87 -21.39 -11.95
CA GLN A 219 -1.11 -22.24 -13.13
C GLN A 219 -0.27 -23.52 -13.07
N GLN A 220 1.01 -23.42 -12.68
CA GLN A 220 1.86 -24.59 -12.47
C GLN A 220 1.39 -25.48 -11.31
N GLU A 221 0.89 -24.91 -10.21
CA GLU A 221 0.32 -25.70 -9.10
C GLU A 221 -0.98 -26.41 -9.48
N GLU A 222 -1.85 -25.77 -10.27
CA GLU A 222 -3.08 -26.40 -10.78
C GLU A 222 -2.76 -27.49 -11.81
N GLU A 223 -1.81 -27.25 -12.72
CA GLU A 223 -1.32 -28.27 -13.66
C GLU A 223 -0.70 -29.47 -12.93
N ASN A 224 0.17 -29.23 -11.93
CA ASN A 224 0.77 -30.30 -11.14
C ASN A 224 -0.28 -31.10 -10.34
N LYS A 225 -1.27 -30.45 -9.72
CA LYS A 225 -2.37 -31.14 -9.05
C LYS A 225 -3.21 -31.96 -10.03
N SER A 226 -3.46 -31.45 -11.23
CA SER A 226 -4.21 -32.19 -12.25
C SER A 226 -3.45 -33.43 -12.74
N LEU A 227 -2.13 -33.36 -12.84
CA LEU A 227 -1.25 -34.48 -13.19
C LEU A 227 -1.19 -35.53 -12.07
N GLU A 228 -1.09 -35.11 -10.81
CA GLU A 228 -1.15 -36.02 -9.65
C GLU A 228 -2.49 -36.76 -9.55
N THR A 229 -3.61 -36.09 -9.83
CA THR A 229 -4.93 -36.74 -9.84
C THR A 229 -5.11 -37.75 -10.98
N LEU A 230 -4.46 -37.53 -12.12
CA LEU A 230 -4.48 -38.46 -13.25
C LEU A 230 -3.64 -39.72 -12.99
N ASP A 231 -2.55 -39.59 -12.23
CA ASP A 231 -1.71 -40.73 -11.83
C ASP A 231 -2.36 -41.56 -10.70
N GLU A 232 -3.15 -40.95 -9.81
CA GLU A 232 -3.91 -41.69 -8.77
C GLU A 232 -5.10 -42.49 -9.34
N GLU A 233 -5.77 -42.00 -10.39
CA GLU A 233 -6.84 -42.73 -11.08
C GLU A 233 -6.32 -43.85 -12.02
N ALA A 234 -5.02 -43.84 -12.33
CA ALA A 234 -4.38 -44.76 -13.28
C ALA A 234 -3.74 -46.01 -12.64
N VAL A 235 -4.02 -46.33 -11.37
CA VAL A 235 -3.61 -47.60 -10.75
C VAL A 235 -4.77 -48.60 -10.82
N PRO A 236 -4.78 -49.55 -11.78
CA PRO A 236 -5.76 -50.63 -11.78
C PRO A 236 -5.30 -51.70 -10.79
N THR A 237 -6.24 -52.19 -9.98
CA THR A 237 -6.14 -53.43 -9.19
C THR A 237 -5.68 -54.63 -9.99
#